data_AF-A0A093J7M5-F1
#
_entry.id   AF-A0A093J7M5-F1
#
_cell.length_a   1.000
_cell.length_b   1.000
_cell.length_c   1.000
_cell.angle_alpha   90.00
_cell.angle_beta   90.00
_cell.angle_gamma   90.00
#
_symmetry.space_group_name_H-M   'P 1'
#
loop_
_entity.id
_entity.type
_entity.pdbx_description
1 polymer ?
#
loop_
_entity_poly.entity_id
_entity_poly.type
_entity_poly.pdbx_seq_one_letter_code
_entity_poly.pdbx_strand_id
1 'polypeptide(L)'
;LDIAFIVEGSDSVGEENFNIIKKFLERVITEMNVGQEDIHVTVMQYSETVTLEYSFREIQSKESVIEKVKSIPYQGGKATNSGNALNYVSKHTFTPVNGGRQDVPHLVYMVSSSPSTDVITRPPRSINVIPIGITPNANIQELRKISQPNNPIILHSYSSLIEEAPKLVLQSCCSRKIWTEIPELCNKPMDVMFLLDGSSNIGVSEFEEMKNFVRAFIQSAEISNTSIHVSVLQYARENNLEISWNMPQETEKLVEMVQSIQQREQGPTRLGKAIDFVVQNAMSESHGGRPSASKVAIVIISARSEDTVEAAALSARMNRVSLFPIGVGNRYDEEQLRTLTGPSAANRIMKLQNFEDLSTMITLDSEFIKKVCMDPVRECIDEDGNKKRPGDKWTLPDQCHTVTCFPGDYTVLESHQINCERMPKPVCHSSLPAVKIEETCGCRWMCPC
;
A
#
# COMPACT_ATOMS: atom_id res chain seq x y z
N LEU A 1 1.81 15.36 16.25
CA LEU A 1 1.72 13.88 16.42
C LEU A 1 1.74 13.60 17.90
N ASP A 2 0.92 12.68 18.38
CA ASP A 2 1.03 12.20 19.75
C ASP A 2 1.54 10.76 19.72
N ILE A 3 2.68 10.52 20.37
CA ILE A 3 3.38 9.24 20.36
C ILE A 3 3.40 8.66 21.76
N ALA A 4 2.88 7.44 21.91
CA ALA A 4 2.97 6.66 23.12
C ALA A 4 4.01 5.54 22.98
N PHE A 5 5.04 5.57 23.82
CA PHE A 5 5.93 4.44 24.02
C PHE A 5 5.39 3.57 25.16
N ILE A 6 5.04 2.33 24.85
CA ILE A 6 4.57 1.35 25.84
C ILE A 6 5.62 0.25 25.92
N VAL A 7 6.30 0.12 27.05
CA VAL A 7 7.45 -0.77 27.21
C VAL A 7 7.18 -1.89 28.21
N GLU A 8 7.52 -3.12 27.85
CA GLU A 8 7.41 -4.25 28.75
C GLU A 8 8.43 -4.11 29.90
N GLY A 9 7.93 -4.11 31.13
CA GLY A 9 8.71 -4.07 32.37
C GLY A 9 8.50 -5.32 33.23
N SER A 10 8.29 -6.47 32.59
CA SER A 10 8.04 -7.75 33.26
C SER A 10 9.31 -8.40 33.80
N ASP A 11 9.16 -9.37 34.70
CA ASP A 11 10.23 -10.22 35.22
C ASP A 11 10.96 -11.02 34.12
N SER A 12 10.29 -11.24 32.98
CA SER A 12 10.89 -11.91 31.82
C SER A 12 11.85 -10.99 31.04
N VAL A 13 11.63 -9.68 31.09
CA VAL A 13 12.56 -8.68 30.57
C VAL A 13 13.74 -8.54 31.53
N GLY A 14 13.45 -8.33 32.82
CA GLY A 14 14.46 -8.07 33.84
C GLY A 14 15.09 -6.67 33.75
N GLU A 15 15.71 -6.23 34.85
CA GLU A 15 16.21 -4.85 34.98
C GLU A 15 17.32 -4.51 33.97
N GLU A 16 18.20 -5.46 33.65
CA GLU A 16 19.30 -5.25 32.69
C GLU A 16 18.76 -4.90 31.30
N ASN A 17 17.83 -5.70 30.77
CA ASN A 17 17.23 -5.45 29.47
C ASN A 17 16.30 -4.24 29.49
N PHE A 18 15.61 -3.98 30.61
CA PHE A 18 14.82 -2.76 30.75
C PHE A 18 15.69 -1.50 30.61
N ASN A 19 16.92 -1.52 31.14
CA ASN A 19 17.87 -0.43 30.93
C ASN A 19 18.30 -0.25 29.47
N ILE A 20 18.31 -1.32 28.66
CA ILE A 20 18.50 -1.24 27.21
C ILE A 20 17.29 -0.56 26.55
N ILE A 21 16.07 -0.91 26.95
CA ILE A 21 14.85 -0.25 26.44
C ILE A 21 14.89 1.26 26.74
N LYS A 22 15.29 1.69 27.94
CA LYS A 22 15.45 3.11 28.26
C LYS A 22 16.45 3.81 27.34
N LYS A 23 17.60 3.18 27.04
CA LYS A 23 18.59 3.71 26.09
C LYS A 23 18.04 3.82 24.67
N PHE A 24 17.23 2.84 24.24
CA PHE A 24 16.52 2.90 22.96
C PHE A 24 15.58 4.11 22.90
N LEU A 25 14.74 4.30 23.93
CA LEU A 25 13.84 5.45 24.02
C LEU A 25 14.63 6.78 23.98
N GLU A 26 15.72 6.89 24.74
CA GLU A 26 16.59 8.06 24.73
C GLU A 26 17.12 8.38 23.32
N ARG A 27 17.60 7.37 22.58
CA ARG A 27 18.11 7.55 21.21
C ARG A 27 17.02 8.07 20.26
N VAL A 28 15.85 7.46 20.30
CA VAL A 28 14.71 7.87 19.47
C VAL A 28 14.30 9.32 19.78
N ILE A 29 14.11 9.64 21.06
CA ILE A 29 13.64 10.95 21.49
C ILE A 29 14.68 12.05 21.19
N THR A 30 15.97 11.72 21.25
CA THR A 30 17.06 12.64 20.89
C THR A 30 16.96 13.14 19.45
N GLU A 31 16.59 12.27 18.52
CA GLU A 31 16.45 12.61 17.09
C GLU A 31 15.05 13.13 16.73
N MET A 32 14.06 12.90 17.58
CA MET A 32 12.68 13.33 17.38
C MET A 32 12.50 14.84 17.61
N ASN A 33 11.60 15.47 16.83
CA ASN A 33 11.22 16.86 17.01
C ASN A 33 10.15 17.02 18.10
N VAL A 34 10.50 16.68 19.34
CA VAL A 34 9.61 16.82 20.51
C VAL A 34 9.44 18.28 20.87
N GLY A 35 8.19 18.72 20.97
CA GLY A 35 7.86 20.13 21.21
C GLY A 35 6.36 20.35 21.38
N GLN A 36 5.98 21.45 22.03
CA GLN A 36 4.59 21.78 22.34
C GLN A 36 3.68 21.88 21.10
N GLU A 37 4.22 22.33 19.96
CA GLU A 37 3.47 22.48 18.70
C GLU A 37 3.71 21.31 17.71
N ASP A 38 4.69 20.43 17.97
CA ASP A 38 5.10 19.37 17.04
C ASP A 38 4.73 17.98 17.59
N ILE A 39 5.68 17.25 18.17
CA ILE A 39 5.49 15.89 18.67
C ILE A 39 5.36 15.89 20.19
N HIS A 40 4.25 15.34 20.69
CA HIS A 40 4.07 15.05 22.12
C HIS A 40 4.40 13.59 22.37
N VAL A 41 5.05 13.32 23.51
CA VAL A 41 5.49 11.98 23.89
C VAL A 41 4.91 11.62 25.25
N THR A 42 4.41 10.39 25.37
CA THR A 42 4.07 9.75 26.64
C THR A 42 4.82 8.43 26.74
N VAL A 43 5.23 8.07 27.96
CA VAL A 43 5.94 6.82 28.22
C VAL A 43 5.18 6.04 29.28
N MET A 44 4.93 4.77 29.01
CA MET A 44 4.25 3.84 29.90
C MET A 44 5.06 2.56 30.00
N GLN A 45 5.10 1.99 31.20
CA GLN A 45 5.62 0.65 31.45
C GLN A 45 4.46 -0.29 31.73
N TYR A 46 4.51 -1.53 31.23
CA TYR A 46 3.48 -2.54 31.52
C TYR A 46 4.07 -3.91 31.89
N SER A 47 3.37 -4.60 32.78
CA SER A 47 3.59 -6.00 33.13
C SER A 47 2.24 -6.60 33.59
N GLU A 48 2.04 -6.80 34.90
CA GLU A 48 0.74 -7.10 35.51
C GLU A 48 -0.19 -5.88 35.46
N THR A 49 0.40 -4.70 35.65
CA THR A 49 -0.30 -3.40 35.66
C THR A 49 0.32 -2.45 34.63
N VAL A 50 -0.34 -1.32 34.37
CA VAL A 50 0.15 -0.26 33.48
C VAL A 50 0.55 0.93 34.36
N THR A 51 1.80 1.36 34.25
CA THR A 51 2.33 2.53 34.95
C THR A 51 2.59 3.63 33.95
N LEU A 52 1.92 4.77 34.13
CA LEU A 52 2.19 5.99 33.36
C LEU A 52 3.45 6.66 33.92
N GLU A 53 4.56 6.51 33.20
CA GLU A 53 5.85 7.04 33.62
C GLU A 53 6.00 8.51 33.22
N TYR A 54 5.46 8.91 32.08
CA TYR A 54 5.50 10.29 31.61
C TYR A 54 4.23 10.64 30.83
N SER A 55 3.52 11.68 31.23
CA SER A 55 2.22 12.10 30.67
C SER A 55 2.36 13.17 29.58
N PHE A 56 1.43 13.21 28.61
CA PHE A 56 1.30 14.34 27.68
C PHE A 56 1.04 15.69 28.36
N ARG A 57 0.58 15.68 29.62
CA ARG A 57 0.37 16.91 30.40
C ARG A 57 1.66 17.51 30.95
N GLU A 58 2.74 16.75 30.95
CA GLU A 58 4.05 17.23 31.39
C GLU A 58 4.70 18.10 30.31
N ILE A 59 5.81 18.75 30.64
CA ILE A 59 6.52 19.70 29.75
C ILE A 59 7.04 18.97 28.51
N GLN A 60 6.38 19.14 27.36
CA GLN A 60 6.75 18.50 26.09
C GLN A 60 8.01 19.12 25.46
N SER A 61 9.16 18.96 26.12
CA SER A 61 10.50 19.30 25.62
C SER A 61 11.38 18.06 25.56
N LYS A 62 12.27 18.00 24.57
CA LYS A 62 13.20 16.87 24.40
C LYS A 62 13.99 16.59 25.67
N GLU A 63 14.49 17.63 26.32
CA GLU A 63 15.30 17.55 27.54
C GLU A 63 14.50 16.94 28.70
N SER A 64 13.27 17.42 28.94
CA SER A 64 12.41 16.92 30.02
C SER A 64 12.02 15.46 29.82
N VAL A 65 11.67 15.06 28.59
CA VAL A 65 11.30 13.67 28.30
C VAL A 65 12.51 12.75 28.50
N ILE A 66 13.70 13.13 28.00
CA ILE A 66 14.92 12.31 28.15
C ILE A 66 15.32 12.16 29.62
N GLU A 67 15.28 13.25 30.39
CA GLU A 67 15.57 13.22 31.83
C GLU A 67 14.62 12.26 32.54
N LYS A 68 13.32 12.33 32.23
CA LYS A 68 12.35 11.40 32.79
C LYS A 68 12.68 9.97 32.40
N VAL A 69 12.86 9.68 31.11
CA VAL A 69 13.18 8.33 30.59
C VAL A 69 14.37 7.72 31.32
N LYS A 70 15.45 8.48 31.56
CA LYS A 70 16.63 7.99 32.28
C LYS A 70 16.31 7.53 33.70
N SER A 71 15.41 8.25 34.37
CA SER A 71 15.04 8.03 35.77
C SER A 71 13.92 7.00 35.99
N ILE A 72 13.32 6.46 34.92
CA ILE A 72 12.26 5.44 35.05
C ILE A 72 12.81 4.21 35.78
N PRO A 73 12.19 3.81 36.91
CA PRO A 73 12.54 2.58 37.62
C PRO A 73 11.94 1.36 36.92
N TYR A 74 12.68 0.26 36.94
CA TYR A 74 12.14 -1.05 36.57
C TYR A 74 11.12 -1.49 37.63
N GLN A 75 9.90 -1.84 37.21
CA GLN A 75 8.81 -2.21 38.14
C GLN A 75 8.71 -3.73 38.35
N GLY A 76 9.09 -4.53 37.36
CA GLY A 76 8.87 -5.98 37.39
C GLY A 76 7.40 -6.38 37.31
N GLY A 77 7.16 -7.68 37.41
CA GLY A 77 5.83 -8.28 37.36
C GLY A 77 5.83 -9.60 36.61
N LYS A 78 5.11 -10.59 37.13
CA LYS A 78 5.16 -11.97 36.63
C LYS A 78 4.37 -12.20 35.36
N ALA A 79 3.45 -11.28 35.05
CA ALA A 79 2.59 -11.34 33.87
C ALA A 79 2.98 -10.29 32.83
N THR A 80 2.60 -10.54 31.57
CA THR A 80 2.78 -9.63 30.44
C THR A 80 1.40 -9.30 29.86
N ASN A 81 0.62 -8.48 30.58
CA ASN A 81 -0.76 -8.15 30.23
C ASN A 81 -0.82 -7.09 29.11
N SER A 82 -0.46 -7.50 27.90
CA SER A 82 -0.42 -6.63 26.71
C SER A 82 -1.81 -6.12 26.33
N GLY A 83 -2.85 -6.95 26.50
CA GLY A 83 -4.24 -6.58 26.26
C GLY A 83 -4.70 -5.45 27.16
N ASN A 84 -4.40 -5.53 28.46
CA ASN A 84 -4.68 -4.48 29.42
C ASN A 84 -3.96 -3.16 29.07
N ALA A 85 -2.68 -3.24 28.68
CA ALA A 85 -1.91 -2.07 28.24
C ALA A 85 -2.56 -1.37 27.04
N LEU A 86 -2.95 -2.12 26.01
CA LEU A 86 -3.61 -1.58 24.82
C LEU A 86 -5.00 -1.01 25.13
N ASN A 87 -5.75 -1.65 26.02
CA ASN A 87 -7.04 -1.14 26.48
C ASN A 87 -6.89 0.16 27.28
N TYR A 88 -5.85 0.28 28.12
CA TYR A 88 -5.53 1.52 28.82
C TYR A 88 -5.26 2.65 27.84
N VAL A 89 -4.43 2.39 26.83
CA VAL A 89 -4.10 3.37 25.78
C VAL A 89 -5.32 3.81 24.99
N SER A 90 -6.16 2.84 24.60
CA SER A 90 -7.38 3.11 23.84
C SER A 90 -8.37 4.00 24.60
N LYS A 91 -8.47 3.85 25.93
CA LYS A 91 -9.48 4.51 26.75
C LYS A 91 -9.00 5.78 27.43
N HIS A 92 -7.71 5.91 27.70
CA HIS A 92 -7.20 6.94 28.59
C HIS A 92 -6.09 7.79 27.96
N THR A 93 -5.12 7.18 27.28
CA THR A 93 -3.88 7.87 26.89
C THR A 93 -4.12 9.07 25.99
N PHE A 94 -4.86 8.91 24.90
CA PHE A 94 -5.09 9.96 23.90
C PHE A 94 -6.33 10.80 24.17
N THR A 95 -6.75 10.93 25.43
CA THR A 95 -7.91 11.77 25.80
C THR A 95 -7.47 13.19 26.13
N PRO A 96 -8.33 14.22 25.92
CA PRO A 96 -8.00 15.60 26.28
C PRO A 96 -7.68 15.76 27.77
N VAL A 97 -8.35 14.97 28.62
CA VAL A 97 -8.13 14.96 30.08
C VAL A 97 -6.70 14.56 30.43
N ASN A 98 -6.08 13.68 29.63
CA ASN A 98 -4.70 13.24 29.80
C ASN A 98 -3.70 13.96 28.88
N GLY A 99 -4.12 15.08 28.25
CA GLY A 99 -3.26 15.91 27.41
C GLY A 99 -3.17 15.47 25.94
N GLY A 100 -3.92 14.45 25.52
CA GLY A 100 -3.94 14.00 24.13
C GLY A 100 -4.72 14.96 23.22
N ARG A 101 -4.08 15.39 22.13
CA ARG A 101 -4.66 16.25 21.09
C ARG A 101 -5.56 15.42 20.17
N GLN A 102 -6.78 15.88 19.88
CA GLN A 102 -7.76 15.09 19.11
C GLN A 102 -7.61 15.23 17.59
N ASP A 103 -6.90 16.25 17.15
CA ASP A 103 -6.74 16.68 15.76
C ASP A 103 -5.41 16.25 15.14
N VAL A 104 -4.66 15.37 15.82
CA VAL A 104 -3.37 14.87 15.35
C VAL A 104 -3.38 13.33 15.30
N PRO A 105 -2.57 12.71 14.41
CA PRO A 105 -2.40 11.26 14.42
C PRO A 105 -1.83 10.75 15.75
N HIS A 106 -2.40 9.63 16.23
CA HIS A 106 -1.96 8.92 17.44
C HIS A 106 -1.18 7.66 17.06
N LEU A 107 0.06 7.57 17.53
CA LEU A 107 0.97 6.46 17.26
C LEU A 107 1.39 5.78 18.55
N VAL A 108 1.46 4.45 18.53
CA VAL A 108 1.86 3.64 19.68
C VAL A 108 3.03 2.75 19.27
N TYR A 109 4.20 2.94 19.88
CA TYR A 109 5.32 2.01 19.77
C TYR A 109 5.33 1.10 21.00
N MET A 110 4.96 -0.16 20.80
CA MET A 110 4.84 -1.14 21.88
C MET A 110 6.02 -2.11 21.86
N VAL A 111 6.92 -2.04 22.85
CA VAL A 111 8.02 -3.00 22.99
C VAL A 111 7.52 -4.23 23.74
N SER A 112 7.68 -5.40 23.12
CA SER A 112 7.26 -6.69 23.68
C SER A 112 8.30 -7.77 23.37
N SER A 113 8.69 -8.49 24.39
CA SER A 113 9.65 -9.59 24.33
C SER A 113 9.06 -10.94 24.76
N SER A 114 7.80 -10.95 25.23
CA SER A 114 7.11 -12.13 25.75
C SER A 114 5.71 -12.26 25.16
N PRO A 115 5.12 -13.48 25.10
CA PRO A 115 3.71 -13.65 24.75
C PRO A 115 2.81 -12.99 25.80
N SER A 116 1.63 -12.53 25.36
CA SER A 116 0.66 -11.93 26.27
C SER A 116 0.05 -12.94 27.21
N THR A 117 -0.12 -12.55 28.48
CA THR A 117 -0.82 -13.37 29.48
C THR A 117 -2.32 -13.11 29.54
N ASP A 118 -2.81 -12.12 28.80
CA ASP A 118 -4.23 -11.76 28.69
C ASP A 118 -4.68 -11.62 27.22
N VAL A 119 -5.99 -11.40 27.03
CA VAL A 119 -6.59 -11.31 25.71
C VAL A 119 -6.23 -9.98 25.05
N ILE A 120 -5.53 -10.07 23.92
CA ILE A 120 -5.24 -8.90 23.09
C ILE A 120 -6.42 -8.58 22.17
N THR A 121 -6.86 -7.32 22.26
CA THR A 121 -7.80 -6.68 21.33
C THR A 121 -7.10 -5.53 20.62
N ARG A 122 -7.39 -5.35 19.33
CA ARG A 122 -6.81 -4.28 18.54
C ARG A 122 -7.43 -2.94 18.95
N PRO A 123 -6.62 -1.88 19.17
CA PRO A 123 -7.14 -0.54 19.44
C PRO A 123 -8.04 0.00 18.31
N PRO A 124 -8.84 1.06 18.58
CA PRO A 124 -9.58 1.79 17.57
C PRO A 124 -8.67 2.35 16.47
N ARG A 125 -9.20 2.55 15.26
CA ARG A 125 -8.42 2.99 14.08
C ARG A 125 -7.72 4.33 14.21
N SER A 126 -8.22 5.20 15.08
CA SER A 126 -7.57 6.47 15.38
C SER A 126 -6.20 6.28 16.02
N ILE A 127 -5.91 5.09 16.56
CA ILE A 127 -4.66 4.72 17.21
C ILE A 127 -3.91 3.69 16.37
N ASN A 128 -2.79 4.11 15.78
CA ASN A 128 -1.95 3.23 14.98
C ASN A 128 -0.86 2.59 15.86
N VAL A 129 -0.92 1.27 16.04
CA VAL A 129 0.04 0.51 16.85
C VAL A 129 1.12 -0.10 15.97
N ILE A 130 2.38 0.15 16.31
CA ILE A 130 3.56 -0.44 15.69
C ILE A 130 4.33 -1.20 16.78
N PRO A 131 4.09 -2.52 16.91
CA PRO A 131 4.79 -3.32 17.89
C PRO A 131 6.26 -3.53 17.49
N ILE A 132 7.13 -3.57 18.49
CA ILE A 132 8.55 -3.89 18.39
C ILE A 132 8.75 -5.20 19.17
N GLY A 133 8.78 -6.30 18.43
CA GLY A 133 8.91 -7.65 18.95
C GLY A 133 10.37 -8.10 19.05
N ILE A 134 10.80 -8.55 20.23
CA ILE A 134 12.15 -9.10 20.45
C ILE A 134 12.07 -10.63 20.53
N THR A 135 12.59 -11.30 19.50
CA THR A 135 12.58 -12.76 19.35
C THR A 135 13.74 -13.42 20.14
N PRO A 136 13.65 -14.71 20.49
CA PRO A 136 12.65 -15.71 20.09
C PRO A 136 11.34 -15.72 20.90
N ASN A 137 11.28 -15.01 22.02
CA ASN A 137 10.18 -15.18 22.98
C ASN A 137 8.91 -14.39 22.59
N ALA A 138 9.03 -13.26 21.90
CA ALA A 138 7.87 -12.48 21.46
C ALA A 138 6.95 -13.30 20.54
N ASN A 139 5.64 -13.22 20.77
CA ASN A 139 4.65 -13.89 19.93
C ASN A 139 4.30 -13.06 18.69
N ILE A 140 4.91 -13.39 17.54
CA ILE A 140 4.75 -12.62 16.31
C ILE A 140 3.30 -12.61 15.78
N GLN A 141 2.51 -13.65 16.05
CA GLN A 141 1.10 -13.69 15.63
C GLN A 141 0.25 -12.71 16.43
N GLU A 142 0.50 -12.58 17.73
CA GLU A 142 -0.15 -11.57 18.58
C GLU A 142 0.21 -10.15 18.11
N LEU A 143 1.50 -9.90 17.84
CA LEU A 143 1.96 -8.59 17.36
C LEU A 143 1.35 -8.23 16.00
N ARG A 144 1.28 -9.18 15.06
CA ARG A 144 0.62 -8.97 13.76
C ARG A 144 -0.88 -8.67 13.89
N LYS A 145 -1.55 -9.18 14.91
CA LYS A 145 -2.98 -8.92 15.13
C LYS A 145 -3.24 -7.45 15.47
N ILE A 146 -2.33 -6.82 16.20
CA ILE A 146 -2.46 -5.42 16.64
C ILE A 146 -1.78 -4.42 15.71
N SER A 147 -0.82 -4.86 14.89
CA SER A 147 -0.04 -3.99 14.01
C SER A 147 -0.75 -3.60 12.72
N GLN A 148 -1.86 -4.27 12.36
CA GLN A 148 -2.50 -4.07 11.05
C GLN A 148 -2.86 -2.58 10.82
N PRO A 149 -2.67 -2.08 9.58
CA PRO A 149 -2.18 -2.79 8.39
C PRO A 149 -0.66 -2.92 8.32
N ASN A 150 0.08 -2.31 9.25
CA ASN A 150 1.52 -2.31 9.27
C ASN A 150 2.07 -3.65 9.78
N ASN A 151 3.31 -3.95 9.40
CA ASN A 151 4.03 -5.07 10.01
C ASN A 151 4.65 -4.65 11.34
N PRO A 152 4.74 -5.57 12.31
CA PRO A 152 5.55 -5.32 13.50
C PRO A 152 7.03 -5.21 13.12
N ILE A 153 7.77 -4.40 13.86
CA ILE A 153 9.23 -4.38 13.82
C ILE A 153 9.72 -5.62 14.58
N ILE A 154 10.42 -6.52 13.88
CA ILE A 154 10.92 -7.77 14.46
C ILE A 154 12.42 -7.69 14.62
N LEU A 155 12.88 -7.89 15.85
CA LEU A 155 14.29 -7.85 16.22
C LEU A 155 14.72 -9.19 16.80
N HIS A 156 16.00 -9.52 16.65
CA HIS A 156 16.55 -10.80 17.09
C HIS A 156 17.26 -10.74 18.45
N SER A 157 17.42 -9.54 19.01
CA SER A 157 18.04 -9.32 20.32
C SER A 157 17.73 -7.93 20.87
N TYR A 158 18.03 -7.73 22.15
CA TYR A 158 18.04 -6.41 22.78
C TYR A 158 19.16 -5.50 22.23
N SER A 159 20.25 -6.04 21.68
CA SER A 159 21.27 -5.25 20.99
C SER A 159 20.71 -4.61 19.72
N SER A 160 19.96 -5.38 18.91
CA SER A 160 19.25 -4.87 17.73
C SER A 160 18.23 -3.78 18.07
N LEU A 161 17.67 -3.77 19.30
CA LEU A 161 16.78 -2.70 19.76
C LEU A 161 17.49 -1.35 19.82
N ILE A 162 18.78 -1.32 20.13
CA ILE A 162 19.56 -0.09 20.20
C ILE A 162 20.14 0.29 18.83
N GLU A 163 20.48 -0.70 18.01
CA GLU A 163 21.18 -0.51 16.73
C GLU A 163 20.24 -0.23 15.56
N GLU A 164 19.09 -0.92 15.49
CA GLU A 164 18.20 -0.91 14.32
C GLU A 164 16.89 -0.15 14.59
N ALA A 165 16.29 -0.36 15.76
CA ALA A 165 14.95 0.16 16.05
C ALA A 165 14.83 1.70 16.02
N PRO A 166 15.82 2.51 16.46
CA PRO A 166 15.67 3.96 16.42
C PRO A 166 15.43 4.48 15.01
N LYS A 167 16.20 3.95 14.04
CA LYS A 167 16.06 4.30 12.64
C LYS A 167 14.68 3.91 12.11
N LEU A 168 14.21 2.70 12.41
CA LEU A 168 12.89 2.22 11.96
C LEU A 168 11.73 3.05 12.54
N VAL A 169 11.82 3.42 13.82
CA VAL A 169 10.82 4.27 14.49
C VAL A 169 10.79 5.66 13.88
N LEU A 170 11.95 6.30 13.72
CA LEU A 170 12.06 7.66 13.17
C LEU A 170 11.65 7.74 11.70
N GLN A 171 11.94 6.69 10.91
CA GLN A 171 11.42 6.54 9.55
C GLN A 171 9.89 6.49 9.56
N SER A 172 9.32 5.71 10.48
CA SER A 172 7.88 5.45 10.52
C SER A 172 7.02 6.63 10.99
N CYS A 173 7.43 7.40 11.98
CA CYS A 173 6.63 8.51 12.53
C CYS A 173 7.05 9.90 12.09
N CYS A 174 8.36 10.10 11.93
CA CYS A 174 8.97 11.38 12.25
C CYS A 174 9.77 11.98 11.08
N SER A 175 9.85 11.23 9.99
CA SER A 175 10.31 11.77 8.71
C SER A 175 9.21 12.69 8.18
N ARG A 176 9.39 14.02 8.32
CA ARG A 176 8.73 15.04 7.48
C ARG A 176 9.22 14.89 6.03
N LYS A 177 9.02 13.72 5.43
CA LYS A 177 9.08 13.61 3.99
C LYS A 177 7.76 14.14 3.45
N ILE A 178 7.75 15.46 3.19
CA ILE A 178 7.28 15.90 1.87
C ILE A 178 7.97 14.95 0.88
N TRP A 179 7.26 14.48 -0.13
CA TRP A 179 7.66 13.48 -1.14
C TRP A 179 8.96 13.77 -1.92
N THR A 180 9.94 14.51 -1.37
CA THR A 180 11.22 14.86 -1.99
C THR A 180 12.24 13.72 -1.99
N GLU A 181 11.97 12.62 -1.31
CA GLU A 181 12.78 11.39 -1.41
C GLU A 181 11.88 10.17 -1.29
N ILE A 182 11.04 9.98 -2.31
CA ILE A 182 10.60 8.64 -2.69
C ILE A 182 11.90 7.82 -2.83
N PRO A 183 12.04 6.62 -2.22
CA PRO A 183 13.10 5.73 -2.66
C PRO A 183 12.94 5.59 -4.18
N GLU A 184 14.03 5.53 -4.94
CA GLU A 184 14.09 5.52 -6.42
C GLU A 184 13.19 4.45 -7.13
N LEU A 185 12.33 3.74 -6.41
CA LEU A 185 11.41 2.70 -6.85
C LEU A 185 10.30 3.17 -7.80
N CYS A 186 9.81 4.41 -7.71
CA CYS A 186 8.70 4.90 -8.55
C CYS A 186 9.16 5.91 -9.64
N ASN A 187 10.42 5.80 -10.12
CA ASN A 187 11.01 6.71 -11.12
C ASN A 187 10.44 6.59 -12.55
N LYS A 188 9.31 5.89 -12.74
CA LYS A 188 8.70 5.66 -14.04
C LYS A 188 7.24 6.11 -14.04
N PRO A 189 6.72 6.63 -15.16
CA PRO A 189 5.29 6.91 -15.29
C PRO A 189 4.47 5.66 -14.97
N MET A 190 3.40 5.82 -14.18
CA MET A 190 2.56 4.71 -13.73
C MET A 190 1.08 5.02 -13.95
N ASP A 191 0.35 4.05 -14.50
CA ASP A 191 -1.09 4.09 -14.65
C ASP A 191 -1.70 3.18 -13.57
N VAL A 192 -2.30 3.78 -12.57
CA VAL A 192 -2.90 3.08 -11.42
C VAL A 192 -4.41 3.03 -11.60
N MET A 193 -4.99 1.83 -11.56
CA MET A 193 -6.44 1.62 -11.59
C MET A 193 -6.91 0.97 -10.29
N PHE A 194 -7.85 1.60 -9.60
CA PHE A 194 -8.51 1.01 -8.43
C PHE A 194 -9.76 0.27 -8.87
N LEU A 195 -9.87 -1.01 -8.51
CA LEU A 195 -11.06 -1.83 -8.68
C LEU A 195 -11.78 -1.92 -7.33
N LEU A 196 -12.92 -1.23 -7.23
CA LEU A 196 -13.77 -1.20 -6.04
C LEU A 196 -14.78 -2.34 -6.09
N ASP A 197 -14.84 -3.13 -5.03
CA ASP A 197 -15.81 -4.21 -4.89
C ASP A 197 -17.23 -3.63 -4.72
N GLY A 198 -18.08 -3.81 -5.73
CA GLY A 198 -19.48 -3.41 -5.73
C GLY A 198 -20.42 -4.59 -5.44
N SER A 199 -19.92 -5.70 -4.90
CA SER A 199 -20.71 -6.92 -4.71
C SER A 199 -21.78 -6.79 -3.63
N SER A 200 -22.70 -7.75 -3.59
CA SER A 200 -23.78 -7.80 -2.58
C SER A 200 -23.28 -8.00 -1.14
N ASN A 201 -21.98 -8.25 -0.97
CA ASN A 201 -21.34 -8.41 0.33
C ASN A 201 -20.87 -7.08 0.93
N ILE A 202 -20.97 -5.98 0.17
CA ILE A 202 -20.48 -4.65 0.52
C ILE A 202 -21.64 -3.73 0.90
N GLY A 203 -21.65 -3.28 2.15
CA GLY A 203 -22.54 -2.23 2.62
C GLY A 203 -22.12 -0.83 2.14
N VAL A 204 -23.04 0.13 2.24
CA VAL A 204 -22.81 1.53 1.82
C VAL A 204 -21.62 2.16 2.56
N SER A 205 -21.46 1.88 3.86
CA SER A 205 -20.34 2.38 4.66
C SER A 205 -19.00 1.80 4.20
N GLU A 206 -18.94 0.50 3.91
CA GLU A 206 -17.72 -0.18 3.44
C GLU A 206 -17.31 0.33 2.05
N PHE A 207 -18.30 0.62 1.18
CA PHE A 207 -18.05 1.24 -0.11
C PHE A 207 -17.49 2.66 0.01
N GLU A 208 -17.99 3.44 0.97
CA GLU A 208 -17.46 4.79 1.24
C GLU A 208 -16.02 4.74 1.77
N GLU A 209 -15.65 3.72 2.55
CA GLU A 209 -14.26 3.51 2.98
C GLU A 209 -13.30 3.20 1.81
N MET A 210 -13.76 2.43 0.81
CA MET A 210 -12.99 2.23 -0.41
C MET A 210 -12.79 3.55 -1.18
N LYS A 211 -13.81 4.40 -1.26
CA LYS A 211 -13.68 5.74 -1.85
C LYS A 211 -12.74 6.65 -1.04
N ASN A 212 -12.82 6.61 0.29
CA ASN A 212 -11.90 7.31 1.20
C ASN A 212 -10.45 6.91 0.93
N PHE A 213 -10.20 5.62 0.80
CA PHE A 213 -8.88 5.08 0.49
C PHE A 213 -8.32 5.59 -0.83
N VAL A 214 -9.12 5.59 -1.91
CA VAL A 214 -8.70 6.13 -3.21
C VAL A 214 -8.42 7.63 -3.12
N ARG A 215 -9.26 8.39 -2.41
CA ARG A 215 -9.03 9.84 -2.18
C ARG A 215 -7.74 10.09 -1.41
N ALA A 216 -7.50 9.34 -0.33
CA ALA A 216 -6.27 9.45 0.44
C ALA A 216 -5.05 9.14 -0.43
N PHE A 217 -5.11 8.11 -1.28
CA PHE A 217 -4.05 7.82 -2.24
C PHE A 217 -3.80 9.00 -3.19
N ILE A 218 -4.84 9.53 -3.84
CA ILE A 218 -4.73 10.65 -4.79
C ILE A 218 -4.13 11.89 -4.12
N GLN A 219 -4.57 12.22 -2.90
CA GLN A 219 -4.06 13.37 -2.14
C GLN A 219 -2.59 13.20 -1.73
N SER A 220 -2.15 11.95 -1.58
CA SER A 220 -0.79 11.63 -1.20
C SER A 220 0.15 11.51 -2.41
N ALA A 221 -0.34 11.04 -3.55
CA ALA A 221 0.48 10.72 -4.72
C ALA A 221 0.84 11.97 -5.54
N GLU A 222 2.00 11.93 -6.20
CA GLU A 222 2.38 12.94 -7.20
C GLU A 222 1.67 12.67 -8.53
N ILE A 223 0.45 13.19 -8.68
CA ILE A 223 -0.33 13.08 -9.92
C ILE A 223 0.12 14.15 -10.92
N SER A 224 0.57 13.72 -12.10
CA SER A 224 0.94 14.63 -13.20
C SER A 224 0.97 13.89 -14.53
N ASN A 225 0.98 14.64 -15.64
CA ASN A 225 1.07 14.11 -17.00
C ASN A 225 2.28 13.18 -17.22
N THR A 226 3.35 13.34 -16.44
CA THR A 226 4.60 12.60 -16.57
C THR A 226 4.83 11.57 -15.46
N SER A 227 4.00 11.54 -14.41
CA SER A 227 4.14 10.64 -13.26
C SER A 227 2.97 9.66 -13.18
N ILE A 228 2.13 9.76 -12.16
CA ILE A 228 1.02 8.84 -11.88
C ILE A 228 -0.27 9.37 -12.50
N HIS A 229 -1.00 8.50 -13.19
CA HIS A 229 -2.39 8.71 -13.59
C HIS A 229 -3.30 7.74 -12.83
N VAL A 230 -4.51 8.16 -12.48
CA VAL A 230 -5.46 7.37 -11.68
C VAL A 230 -6.75 7.12 -12.44
N SER A 231 -7.21 5.87 -12.38
CA SER A 231 -8.49 5.41 -12.90
C SER A 231 -9.23 4.63 -11.81
N VAL A 232 -10.56 4.64 -11.86
CA VAL A 232 -11.41 3.93 -10.90
C VAL A 232 -12.47 3.13 -11.65
N LEU A 233 -12.55 1.85 -11.33
CA LEU A 233 -13.51 0.91 -11.84
C LEU A 233 -14.28 0.28 -10.68
N GLN A 234 -15.58 0.11 -10.83
CA GLN A 234 -16.40 -0.67 -9.91
C GLN A 234 -16.80 -1.99 -10.57
N TYR A 235 -16.63 -3.11 -9.87
CA TYR A 235 -16.95 -4.45 -10.38
C TYR A 235 -17.92 -5.19 -9.47
N ALA A 236 -18.78 -6.02 -10.06
CA ALA A 236 -19.51 -7.13 -9.43
C ALA A 236 -20.48 -7.72 -10.47
N ARG A 237 -21.71 -7.17 -10.53
CA ARG A 237 -22.70 -7.53 -11.54
C ARG A 237 -22.24 -7.13 -12.94
N GLU A 238 -21.84 -5.87 -13.06
CA GLU A 238 -21.31 -5.24 -14.27
C GLU A 238 -19.99 -4.52 -13.95
N ASN A 239 -19.11 -4.40 -14.94
CA ASN A 239 -17.86 -3.66 -14.82
C ASN A 239 -18.10 -2.21 -15.29
N ASN A 240 -18.09 -1.27 -14.34
CA ASN A 240 -18.35 0.14 -14.60
C ASN A 240 -17.05 0.95 -14.46
N LEU A 241 -16.54 1.47 -15.57
CA LEU A 241 -15.40 2.40 -15.56
C LEU A 241 -15.90 3.79 -15.12
N GLU A 242 -15.80 4.08 -13.83
CA GLU A 242 -16.30 5.31 -13.23
C GLU A 242 -15.40 6.51 -13.58
N ILE A 243 -14.08 6.30 -13.60
CA ILE A 243 -13.08 7.31 -13.98
C ILE A 243 -12.08 6.67 -14.93
N SER A 244 -12.06 7.09 -16.20
CA SER A 244 -11.02 6.72 -17.17
C SER A 244 -9.85 7.71 -17.15
N TRP A 245 -8.67 7.33 -17.63
CA TRP A 245 -7.51 8.24 -17.69
C TRP A 245 -7.64 9.40 -18.68
N ASN A 246 -8.61 9.35 -19.60
CA ASN A 246 -8.96 10.50 -20.45
C ASN A 246 -9.68 11.63 -19.70
N MET A 247 -10.20 11.35 -18.50
CA MET A 247 -10.81 12.38 -17.66
C MET A 247 -9.73 13.24 -17.00
N PRO A 248 -10.06 14.47 -16.55
CA PRO A 248 -9.10 15.37 -15.95
C PRO A 248 -8.32 14.70 -14.79
N GLN A 249 -7.00 14.82 -14.83
CA GLN A 249 -6.08 14.17 -13.89
C GLN A 249 -5.59 15.15 -12.80
N GLU A 250 -6.20 16.32 -12.62
CA GLU A 250 -5.85 17.19 -11.49
C GLU A 250 -6.33 16.59 -10.17
N THR A 251 -5.49 16.66 -9.13
CA THR A 251 -5.75 16.09 -7.80
C THR A 251 -7.12 16.49 -7.24
N GLU A 252 -7.48 17.77 -7.29
CA GLU A 252 -8.76 18.27 -6.79
C GLU A 252 -9.94 17.69 -7.57
N LYS A 253 -9.81 17.59 -8.90
CA LYS A 253 -10.86 17.05 -9.78
C LYS A 253 -11.04 15.55 -9.60
N LEU A 254 -9.95 14.81 -9.49
CA LEU A 254 -9.98 13.38 -9.20
C LEU A 254 -10.66 13.11 -7.85
N VAL A 255 -10.33 13.87 -6.80
CA VAL A 255 -10.96 13.72 -5.48
C VAL A 255 -12.47 13.99 -5.53
N GLU A 256 -12.90 15.05 -6.23
CA GLU A 256 -14.33 15.35 -6.45
C GLU A 256 -15.05 14.22 -7.22
N MET A 257 -14.45 13.74 -8.31
CA MET A 257 -15.01 12.65 -9.11
C MET A 257 -15.15 11.37 -8.27
N VAL A 258 -14.12 10.98 -7.53
CA VAL A 258 -14.16 9.80 -6.65
C VAL A 258 -15.24 9.95 -5.59
N GLN A 259 -15.38 11.12 -4.98
CA GLN A 259 -16.44 11.38 -4.00
C GLN A 259 -17.85 11.21 -4.59
N SER A 260 -18.04 11.56 -5.86
CA SER A 260 -19.33 11.48 -6.55
C SER A 260 -19.74 10.05 -6.95
N ILE A 261 -18.79 9.09 -6.98
CA ILE A 261 -19.06 7.70 -7.35
C ILE A 261 -20.14 7.11 -6.43
N GLN A 262 -21.15 6.53 -7.05
CA GLN A 262 -22.24 5.83 -6.39
C GLN A 262 -22.04 4.32 -6.45
N GLN A 263 -22.42 3.61 -5.39
CA GLN A 263 -22.46 2.15 -5.42
C GLN A 263 -23.51 1.73 -6.47
N ARG A 264 -23.08 0.89 -7.42
CA ARG A 264 -23.91 0.40 -8.53
C ARG A 264 -24.74 -0.80 -8.09
N GLU A 265 -25.53 -1.33 -9.03
CA GLU A 265 -26.32 -2.53 -8.76
C GLU A 265 -25.41 -3.69 -8.33
N GLN A 266 -25.71 -4.22 -7.15
CA GLN A 266 -24.91 -5.26 -6.54
C GLN A 266 -25.08 -6.60 -7.26
N GLY A 267 -24.04 -7.41 -7.18
CA GLY A 267 -24.03 -8.75 -7.75
C GLY A 267 -22.99 -9.66 -7.12
N PRO A 268 -22.82 -10.87 -7.67
CA PRO A 268 -21.76 -11.76 -7.22
C PRO A 268 -20.38 -11.18 -7.53
N THR A 269 -19.39 -11.57 -6.74
CA THR A 269 -17.98 -11.26 -6.99
C THR A 269 -17.49 -12.07 -8.19
N ARG A 270 -17.12 -11.40 -9.29
CA ARG A 270 -16.63 -12.01 -10.55
C ARG A 270 -15.31 -11.38 -10.99
N LEU A 271 -14.25 -11.68 -10.26
CA LEU A 271 -12.89 -11.17 -10.47
C LEU A 271 -12.34 -11.53 -11.85
N GLY A 272 -12.60 -12.74 -12.36
CA GLY A 272 -12.12 -13.16 -13.67
C GLY A 272 -12.59 -12.21 -14.77
N LYS A 273 -13.91 -12.02 -14.86
CA LYS A 273 -14.53 -11.05 -15.79
C LYS A 273 -14.09 -9.61 -15.56
N ALA A 274 -13.91 -9.19 -14.31
CA ALA A 274 -13.48 -7.83 -14.00
C ALA A 274 -12.06 -7.57 -14.52
N ILE A 275 -11.14 -8.51 -14.28
CA ILE A 275 -9.75 -8.41 -14.74
C ILE A 275 -9.67 -8.48 -16.26
N ASP A 276 -10.42 -9.38 -16.91
CA ASP A 276 -10.48 -9.44 -18.37
C ASP A 276 -10.93 -8.11 -18.98
N PHE A 277 -11.97 -7.49 -18.43
CA PHE A 277 -12.43 -6.18 -18.87
C PHE A 277 -11.38 -5.08 -18.65
N VAL A 278 -10.66 -5.12 -17.53
CA VAL A 278 -9.57 -4.17 -17.25
C VAL A 278 -8.47 -4.29 -18.29
N VAL A 279 -8.00 -5.51 -18.55
CA VAL A 279 -6.88 -5.78 -19.46
C VAL A 279 -7.26 -5.48 -20.90
N GLN A 280 -8.43 -5.93 -21.35
CA GLN A 280 -8.83 -5.86 -22.75
C GLN A 280 -9.43 -4.49 -23.14
N ASN A 281 -9.96 -3.73 -22.18
CA ASN A 281 -10.69 -2.50 -22.48
C ASN A 281 -10.29 -1.32 -21.59
N ALA A 282 -10.42 -1.42 -20.26
CA ALA A 282 -10.29 -0.23 -19.41
C ALA A 282 -8.86 0.35 -19.39
N MET A 283 -7.85 -0.49 -19.64
CA MET A 283 -6.45 -0.06 -19.67
C MET A 283 -5.92 0.34 -21.05
N SER A 284 -6.78 0.37 -22.08
CA SER A 284 -6.38 0.69 -23.45
C SER A 284 -5.98 2.16 -23.64
N GLU A 285 -5.26 2.45 -24.71
CA GLU A 285 -4.97 3.83 -25.13
C GLU A 285 -6.25 4.63 -25.42
N SER A 286 -7.31 3.99 -25.92
CA SER A 286 -8.60 4.64 -26.15
C SER A 286 -9.25 5.17 -24.87
N HIS A 287 -8.86 4.67 -23.69
CA HIS A 287 -9.28 5.15 -22.38
C HIS A 287 -8.19 5.93 -21.63
N GLY A 288 -7.10 6.30 -22.33
CA GLY A 288 -6.02 7.15 -21.81
C GLY A 288 -4.85 6.38 -21.19
N GLY A 289 -4.80 5.06 -21.35
CA GLY A 289 -3.67 4.24 -20.90
C GLY A 289 -2.41 4.59 -21.69
N ARG A 290 -1.28 4.84 -21.01
CA ARG A 290 -0.02 5.23 -21.64
C ARG A 290 0.82 4.00 -21.97
N PRO A 291 1.21 3.73 -23.23
CA PRO A 291 1.96 2.51 -23.57
C PRO A 291 3.30 2.36 -22.84
N SER A 292 3.94 3.48 -22.52
CA SER A 292 5.24 3.52 -21.83
C SER A 292 5.15 3.52 -20.30
N ALA A 293 3.95 3.61 -19.73
CA ALA A 293 3.73 3.63 -18.28
C ALA A 293 3.48 2.22 -17.72
N SER A 294 4.02 1.95 -16.53
CA SER A 294 3.72 0.73 -15.78
C SER A 294 2.25 0.69 -15.39
N LYS A 295 1.55 -0.43 -15.66
CA LYS A 295 0.12 -0.58 -15.34
C LYS A 295 -0.06 -1.38 -14.07
N VAL A 296 -0.78 -0.82 -13.10
CA VAL A 296 -1.08 -1.47 -11.83
C VAL A 296 -2.58 -1.43 -11.57
N ALA A 297 -3.18 -2.60 -11.37
CA ALA A 297 -4.57 -2.74 -10.94
C ALA A 297 -4.61 -3.08 -9.44
N ILE A 298 -5.03 -2.14 -8.60
CA ILE A 298 -5.25 -2.37 -7.17
C ILE A 298 -6.66 -2.89 -6.99
N VAL A 299 -6.80 -4.16 -6.59
CA VAL A 299 -8.08 -4.86 -6.55
C VAL A 299 -8.50 -5.06 -5.10
N ILE A 300 -9.56 -4.38 -4.66
CA ILE A 300 -10.12 -4.57 -3.31
C ILE A 300 -11.09 -5.74 -3.37
N ILE A 301 -10.90 -6.76 -2.53
CA ILE A 301 -11.60 -8.04 -2.61
C ILE A 301 -12.17 -8.38 -1.24
N SER A 302 -13.49 -8.46 -1.14
CA SER A 302 -14.17 -8.76 0.14
C SER A 302 -14.66 -10.19 0.27
N ALA A 303 -14.82 -10.89 -0.85
CA ALA A 303 -15.42 -12.21 -0.94
C ALA A 303 -14.77 -13.06 -2.04
N ARG A 304 -14.97 -14.37 -1.97
CA ARG A 304 -14.54 -15.33 -2.98
C ARG A 304 -15.19 -15.03 -4.33
N SER A 305 -14.40 -15.09 -5.40
CA SER A 305 -14.92 -15.00 -6.77
C SER A 305 -15.70 -16.26 -7.15
N GLU A 306 -16.86 -16.08 -7.78
CA GLU A 306 -17.69 -17.17 -8.31
C GLU A 306 -17.21 -17.67 -9.68
N ASP A 307 -16.33 -16.93 -10.35
CA ASP A 307 -15.68 -17.32 -11.60
C ASP A 307 -14.18 -17.66 -11.39
N THR A 308 -13.60 -18.33 -12.39
CA THR A 308 -12.18 -18.68 -12.42
C THR A 308 -11.33 -17.44 -12.64
N VAL A 309 -10.19 -17.36 -11.96
CA VAL A 309 -9.29 -16.19 -12.00
C VAL A 309 -7.97 -16.49 -12.72
N GLU A 310 -7.68 -17.76 -13.03
CA GLU A 310 -6.42 -18.24 -13.58
C GLU A 310 -6.15 -17.64 -14.96
N ALA A 311 -7.12 -17.74 -15.88
CA ALA A 311 -7.00 -17.24 -17.25
C ALA A 311 -6.87 -15.70 -17.27
N ALA A 312 -7.67 -15.02 -16.45
CA ALA A 312 -7.65 -13.56 -16.35
C ALA A 312 -6.33 -13.06 -15.73
N ALA A 313 -5.82 -13.72 -14.68
CA ALA A 313 -4.52 -13.41 -14.09
C ALA A 313 -3.37 -13.65 -15.06
N LEU A 314 -3.43 -14.72 -15.87
CA LEU A 314 -2.46 -14.97 -16.93
C LEU A 314 -2.54 -13.87 -18.00
N SER A 315 -3.74 -13.52 -18.45
CA SER A 315 -3.96 -12.45 -19.43
C SER A 315 -3.41 -11.10 -18.93
N ALA A 316 -3.64 -10.75 -17.66
CA ALA A 316 -3.08 -9.56 -17.05
C ALA A 316 -1.54 -9.55 -17.08
N ARG A 317 -0.89 -10.68 -16.75
CA ARG A 317 0.58 -10.79 -16.79
C ARG A 317 1.13 -10.66 -18.21
N MET A 318 0.54 -11.34 -19.19
CA MET A 318 0.94 -11.26 -20.59
C MET A 318 0.83 -9.81 -21.10
N ASN A 319 -0.24 -9.11 -20.71
CA ASN A 319 -0.46 -7.70 -21.04
C ASN A 319 0.27 -6.71 -20.10
N ARG A 320 1.20 -7.19 -19.26
CA ARG A 320 2.03 -6.40 -18.34
C ARG A 320 1.24 -5.52 -17.36
N VAL A 321 0.05 -5.99 -16.98
CA VAL A 321 -0.75 -5.40 -15.92
C VAL A 321 -0.42 -6.09 -14.60
N SER A 322 0.15 -5.33 -13.67
CA SER A 322 0.45 -5.81 -12.32
C SER A 322 -0.83 -5.82 -11.48
N LEU A 323 -1.31 -7.00 -11.10
CA LEU A 323 -2.43 -7.13 -10.17
C LEU A 323 -1.94 -7.01 -8.72
N PHE A 324 -2.57 -6.13 -7.95
CA PHE A 324 -2.27 -5.87 -6.55
C PHE A 324 -3.53 -6.10 -5.70
N PRO A 325 -3.76 -7.32 -5.20
CA PRO A 325 -4.97 -7.60 -4.45
C PRO A 325 -4.86 -7.17 -2.98
N ILE A 326 -5.94 -6.55 -2.51
CA ILE A 326 -6.18 -6.19 -1.11
C ILE A 326 -7.38 -7.00 -0.63
N GLY A 327 -7.13 -8.07 0.12
CA GLY A 327 -8.18 -8.85 0.77
C GLY A 327 -8.68 -8.14 2.02
N VAL A 328 -9.99 -7.92 2.13
CA VAL A 328 -10.61 -7.29 3.29
C VAL A 328 -11.63 -8.23 3.94
N GLY A 329 -11.51 -8.45 5.25
CA GLY A 329 -12.38 -9.35 6.01
C GLY A 329 -11.90 -10.80 5.96
N ASN A 330 -12.84 -11.75 5.94
CA ASN A 330 -12.57 -13.18 6.04
C ASN A 330 -13.33 -14.04 5.02
N ARG A 331 -14.03 -13.43 4.06
CA ARG A 331 -14.85 -14.15 3.05
C ARG A 331 -14.13 -14.34 1.72
N TYR A 332 -12.98 -13.70 1.51
CA TYR A 332 -12.16 -13.89 0.31
C TYR A 332 -11.39 -15.22 0.37
N ASP A 333 -10.97 -15.71 -0.78
CA ASP A 333 -10.17 -16.93 -0.91
C ASP A 333 -8.68 -16.58 -1.08
N GLU A 334 -7.83 -16.96 -0.12
CA GLU A 334 -6.39 -16.66 -0.17
C GLU A 334 -5.71 -17.27 -1.40
N GLU A 335 -6.16 -18.43 -1.89
CA GLU A 335 -5.58 -19.04 -3.09
C GLU A 335 -5.95 -18.23 -4.34
N GLN A 336 -7.16 -17.64 -4.42
CA GLN A 336 -7.49 -16.73 -5.51
C GLN A 336 -6.60 -15.49 -5.51
N LEU A 337 -6.34 -14.90 -4.33
CA LEU A 337 -5.43 -13.75 -4.20
C LEU A 337 -4.00 -14.10 -4.66
N ARG A 338 -3.49 -15.29 -4.29
CA ARG A 338 -2.18 -15.79 -4.75
C ARG A 338 -2.16 -16.03 -6.26
N THR A 339 -3.24 -16.57 -6.81
CA THR A 339 -3.39 -16.77 -8.26
C THR A 339 -3.41 -15.45 -9.01
N LEU A 340 -3.95 -14.36 -8.44
CA LEU A 340 -3.88 -13.03 -9.05
C LEU A 340 -2.43 -12.50 -9.08
N THR A 341 -1.74 -12.50 -7.94
CA THR A 341 -0.36 -11.97 -7.87
C THR A 341 0.65 -12.84 -8.61
N GLY A 342 0.45 -14.15 -8.61
CA GLY A 342 1.40 -15.13 -9.13
C GLY A 342 2.42 -15.59 -8.08
N PRO A 343 3.12 -16.71 -8.36
CA PRO A 343 3.96 -17.41 -7.39
C PRO A 343 5.16 -16.59 -6.89
N SER A 344 5.70 -15.72 -7.75
CA SER A 344 6.90 -14.92 -7.45
C SER A 344 6.60 -13.59 -6.73
N ALA A 345 5.32 -13.25 -6.50
CA ALA A 345 4.89 -11.95 -5.97
C ALA A 345 3.90 -12.06 -4.79
N ALA A 346 3.91 -13.17 -4.06
CA ALA A 346 3.02 -13.40 -2.92
C ALA A 346 3.17 -12.35 -1.80
N ASN A 347 4.32 -11.67 -1.72
CA ASN A 347 4.53 -10.56 -0.79
C ASN A 347 3.74 -9.30 -1.16
N ARG A 348 3.14 -9.21 -2.35
CA ARG A 348 2.36 -8.05 -2.83
C ARG A 348 0.86 -8.15 -2.52
N ILE A 349 0.46 -9.15 -1.75
CA ILE A 349 -0.90 -9.26 -1.23
C ILE A 349 -1.00 -8.43 0.06
N MET A 350 -2.01 -7.58 0.17
CA MET A 350 -2.37 -6.91 1.42
C MET A 350 -3.61 -7.57 2.00
N LYS A 351 -3.62 -7.78 3.32
CA LYS A 351 -4.73 -8.43 4.02
C LYS A 351 -5.14 -7.57 5.20
N LEU A 352 -6.40 -7.12 5.19
CA LEU A 352 -7.01 -6.29 6.21
C LEU A 352 -8.17 -7.04 6.85
N GLN A 353 -8.40 -6.80 8.14
CA GLN A 353 -9.62 -7.31 8.78
C GLN A 353 -10.84 -6.43 8.46
N ASN A 354 -10.66 -5.12 8.30
CA ASN A 354 -11.78 -4.19 8.10
C ASN A 354 -11.48 -3.18 6.98
N PHE A 355 -12.51 -2.69 6.28
CA PHE A 355 -12.42 -1.75 5.15
C PHE A 355 -11.76 -0.41 5.47
N GLU A 356 -11.78 -0.11 6.72
CA GLU A 356 -11.76 1.23 7.27
C GLU A 356 -10.32 1.38 7.84
N ASP A 357 -9.57 0.26 7.86
CA ASP A 357 -8.11 0.17 7.85
C ASP A 357 -7.50 0.47 6.46
N LEU A 358 -8.28 0.52 5.36
CA LEU A 358 -7.72 0.80 4.03
C LEU A 358 -6.99 2.14 4.01
N SER A 359 -7.61 3.20 4.52
CA SER A 359 -7.01 4.54 4.56
C SER A 359 -5.72 4.60 5.40
N THR A 360 -5.57 3.71 6.39
CA THR A 360 -4.35 3.63 7.21
C THR A 360 -3.17 3.03 6.45
N MET A 361 -3.41 2.37 5.32
CA MET A 361 -2.36 1.95 4.39
C MET A 361 -1.72 3.12 3.65
N ILE A 362 -2.34 4.31 3.61
CA ILE A 362 -1.78 5.51 3.01
C ILE A 362 -1.08 6.36 4.09
N THR A 363 -0.07 5.78 4.73
CA THR A 363 0.78 6.47 5.72
C THR A 363 2.21 6.65 5.21
N LEU A 364 2.95 7.59 5.83
CA LEU A 364 4.26 8.13 5.40
C LEU A 364 5.35 7.06 5.13
N ASP A 365 5.15 5.82 5.57
CA ASP A 365 6.12 4.73 5.45
C ASP A 365 5.51 3.42 4.91
N SER A 366 4.36 3.55 4.25
CA SER A 366 3.48 2.42 3.99
C SER A 366 4.17 1.32 3.16
N GLU A 367 4.12 0.12 3.72
CA GLU A 367 4.37 -1.12 3.01
C GLU A 367 3.54 -1.19 1.71
N PHE A 368 2.36 -0.59 1.70
CA PHE A 368 1.53 -0.44 0.51
C PHE A 368 2.23 0.29 -0.63
N ILE A 369 2.66 1.55 -0.43
CA ILE A 369 3.33 2.33 -1.50
C ILE A 369 4.62 1.63 -1.92
N LYS A 370 5.39 1.08 -0.96
CA LYS A 370 6.59 0.29 -1.27
C LYS A 370 6.25 -0.89 -2.18
N LYS A 371 5.25 -1.70 -1.85
CA LYS A 371 4.86 -2.88 -2.66
C LYS A 371 4.18 -2.53 -3.99
N VAL A 372 3.46 -1.42 -4.07
CA VAL A 372 2.87 -0.92 -5.33
C VAL A 372 3.98 -0.45 -6.26
N CYS A 373 4.93 0.33 -5.74
CA CYS A 373 6.10 0.83 -6.48
C CYS A 373 7.17 -0.24 -6.77
N MET A 374 7.18 -1.36 -6.04
CA MET A 374 8.02 -2.51 -6.39
C MET A 374 7.50 -3.16 -7.66
N ASP A 375 8.31 -3.12 -8.71
CA ASP A 375 8.09 -3.90 -9.94
C ASP A 375 7.87 -5.38 -9.54
N PRO A 376 6.76 -6.05 -9.93
CA PRO A 376 6.60 -7.47 -9.65
C PRO A 376 7.83 -8.20 -10.16
N VAL A 377 8.30 -9.19 -9.39
CA VAL A 377 9.40 -10.07 -9.78
C VAL A 377 9.26 -10.40 -11.25
N ARG A 378 10.25 -9.89 -11.95
CA ARG A 378 10.28 -9.73 -13.38
C ARG A 378 10.64 -11.09 -13.94
N GLU A 379 9.70 -11.72 -14.65
CA GLU A 379 10.00 -12.84 -15.52
C GLU A 379 9.50 -12.41 -16.89
N CYS A 380 10.41 -12.32 -17.86
CA CYS A 380 9.99 -12.11 -19.24
C CYS A 380 9.28 -13.39 -19.71
N ILE A 381 7.99 -13.31 -19.98
CA ILE A 381 7.19 -14.44 -20.46
C ILE A 381 6.61 -14.03 -21.81
N ASP A 382 6.71 -14.90 -22.83
CA ASP A 382 6.05 -14.67 -24.13
C ASP A 382 4.57 -15.06 -24.11
N GLU A 383 3.88 -14.81 -25.23
CA GLU A 383 2.44 -15.07 -25.34
C GLU A 383 2.04 -16.55 -25.21
N ASP A 384 3.02 -17.44 -25.38
CA ASP A 384 2.87 -18.88 -25.23
C ASP A 384 3.20 -19.37 -23.81
N GLY A 385 3.52 -18.44 -22.89
CA GLY A 385 3.85 -18.75 -21.50
C GLY A 385 5.31 -19.19 -21.27
N ASN A 386 6.19 -19.03 -22.26
CA ASN A 386 7.60 -19.43 -22.14
C ASN A 386 8.43 -18.32 -21.50
N LYS A 387 9.28 -18.70 -20.53
CA LYS A 387 10.26 -17.79 -19.93
C LYS A 387 11.35 -17.41 -20.95
N LYS A 388 11.64 -16.12 -21.03
CA LYS A 388 12.65 -15.49 -21.88
C LYS A 388 13.80 -14.98 -21.04
N ARG A 389 15.00 -14.99 -21.62
CA ARG A 389 16.23 -14.49 -20.99
C ARG A 389 16.42 -13.01 -21.30
N PRO A 390 17.09 -12.26 -20.41
CA PRO A 390 17.57 -10.93 -20.75
C PRO A 390 18.33 -10.91 -22.08
N GLY A 391 17.89 -10.05 -23.00
CA GLY A 391 18.37 -9.93 -24.38
C GLY A 391 17.44 -10.54 -25.43
N ASP A 392 16.53 -11.43 -25.04
CA ASP A 392 15.60 -12.08 -25.97
C ASP A 392 14.60 -11.08 -26.56
N LYS A 393 14.34 -11.19 -27.86
CA LYS A 393 13.29 -10.43 -28.57
C LYS A 393 12.27 -11.36 -29.19
N TRP A 394 10.99 -11.01 -29.12
CA TRP A 394 9.92 -11.71 -29.81
C TRP A 394 8.88 -10.74 -30.34
N THR A 395 8.20 -11.12 -31.41
CA THR A 395 7.12 -10.33 -32.00
C THR A 395 5.78 -10.87 -31.50
N LEU A 396 4.88 -9.98 -31.12
CA LEU A 396 3.53 -10.36 -30.70
C LEU A 396 2.73 -10.94 -31.89
N PRO A 397 1.65 -11.71 -31.64
CA PRO A 397 0.79 -12.28 -32.67
C PRO A 397 0.21 -11.26 -33.65
N ASP A 398 0.09 -10.00 -33.24
CA ASP A 398 -0.33 -8.89 -34.10
C ASP A 398 0.70 -8.53 -35.17
N GLN A 399 1.93 -9.05 -35.08
CA GLN A 399 3.10 -8.73 -35.91
C GLN A 399 3.60 -7.29 -35.85
N CYS A 400 2.97 -6.45 -35.03
CA CYS A 400 3.17 -5.01 -35.01
C CYS A 400 3.86 -4.50 -33.77
N HIS A 401 4.02 -5.37 -32.78
CA HIS A 401 4.78 -5.04 -31.59
C HIS A 401 5.90 -6.05 -31.39
N THR A 402 7.10 -5.53 -31.14
CA THR A 402 8.23 -6.34 -30.71
C THR A 402 8.47 -6.13 -29.23
N VAL A 403 8.58 -7.23 -28.50
CA VAL A 403 8.97 -7.24 -27.11
C VAL A 403 10.45 -7.58 -27.01
N THR A 404 11.19 -6.83 -26.19
CA THR A 404 12.56 -7.15 -25.80
C THR A 404 12.63 -7.37 -24.30
N CYS A 405 13.19 -8.49 -23.86
CA CYS A 405 13.55 -8.73 -22.47
C CYS A 405 14.89 -8.04 -22.15
N PHE A 406 14.98 -7.27 -21.07
CA PHE A 406 16.18 -6.55 -20.66
C PHE A 406 16.77 -7.10 -19.35
N PRO A 407 18.05 -6.81 -19.03
CA PRO A 407 18.68 -7.20 -17.77
C PRO A 407 17.87 -6.74 -16.55
N GLY A 408 17.68 -7.68 -15.61
CA GLY A 408 16.74 -7.51 -14.53
C GLY A 408 15.30 -7.80 -14.95
N ASP A 409 15.10 -8.64 -15.98
CA ASP A 409 13.88 -9.37 -16.38
C ASP A 409 12.62 -8.56 -16.77
N TYR A 410 12.74 -7.26 -17.00
CA TYR A 410 11.62 -6.46 -17.52
C TYR A 410 11.61 -6.49 -19.05
N THR A 411 10.43 -6.26 -19.61
CA THR A 411 10.24 -6.21 -21.05
C THR A 411 9.99 -4.78 -21.53
N VAL A 412 10.50 -4.42 -22.70
CA VAL A 412 10.16 -3.17 -23.42
C VAL A 412 9.35 -3.55 -24.65
N LEU A 413 8.25 -2.85 -24.87
CA LEU A 413 7.41 -3.01 -26.06
C LEU A 413 7.79 -1.91 -27.05
N GLU A 414 8.15 -2.29 -28.26
CA GLU A 414 8.41 -1.38 -29.38
C GLU A 414 7.27 -1.56 -30.38
N SER A 415 6.54 -0.48 -30.65
CA SER A 415 5.45 -0.49 -31.63
C SER A 415 5.99 -0.12 -33.00
N HIS A 416 5.67 -0.95 -33.98
CA HIS A 416 5.90 -0.74 -35.41
C HIS A 416 4.63 -0.22 -36.11
N GLN A 417 3.59 0.14 -35.36
CA GLN A 417 2.35 0.63 -35.95
C GLN A 417 2.55 2.00 -36.63
N ILE A 418 2.15 2.07 -37.90
CA ILE A 418 2.23 3.28 -38.71
C ILE A 418 0.87 3.99 -38.73
N ASN A 419 0.84 5.23 -38.22
CA ASN A 419 -0.34 6.08 -38.29
C ASN A 419 -0.36 6.93 -39.58
N CYS A 420 -1.16 6.53 -40.57
CA CYS A 420 -1.22 7.22 -41.88
C CYS A 420 -1.94 8.55 -41.89
N GLU A 421 -2.70 8.89 -40.84
CA GLU A 421 -3.29 10.21 -40.69
C GLU A 421 -2.21 11.28 -40.51
N ARG A 422 -1.03 10.87 -39.99
CA ARG A 422 0.14 11.74 -39.79
C ARG A 422 1.14 11.70 -40.95
N MET A 423 0.91 10.87 -41.97
CA MET A 423 1.81 10.75 -43.11
C MET A 423 1.40 11.65 -44.28
N PRO A 424 2.36 12.26 -45.00
CA PRO A 424 2.07 13.05 -46.18
C PRO A 424 1.49 12.18 -47.30
N LYS A 425 0.38 12.64 -47.90
CA LYS A 425 -0.26 11.96 -49.03
C LYS A 425 0.53 12.23 -50.33
N PRO A 426 0.82 11.22 -51.16
CA PRO A 426 1.46 11.40 -52.45
C PRO A 426 0.54 12.15 -53.42
N VAL A 427 1.13 12.90 -54.35
CA VAL A 427 0.42 13.56 -55.43
C VAL A 427 0.36 12.62 -56.62
N CYS A 428 -0.84 12.21 -57.02
CA CYS A 428 -1.04 11.23 -58.08
C CYS A 428 -1.23 11.87 -59.45
N HIS A 429 -0.85 11.15 -60.50
CA HIS A 429 -1.07 11.58 -61.89
C HIS A 429 -2.57 11.67 -62.18
N SER A 430 -2.97 12.61 -63.05
CA SER A 430 -4.36 12.76 -63.52
C SER A 430 -5.37 13.19 -62.45
N SER A 431 -4.93 13.83 -61.37
CA SER A 431 -5.77 14.35 -60.27
C SER A 431 -6.55 13.27 -59.50
N LEU A 432 -6.10 12.02 -59.55
CA LEU A 432 -6.70 10.94 -58.76
C LEU A 432 -6.37 11.13 -57.27
N PRO A 433 -7.32 10.91 -56.34
CA PRO A 433 -7.02 10.95 -54.93
C PRO A 433 -6.12 9.76 -54.55
N ALA A 434 -5.10 10.02 -53.72
CA ALA A 434 -4.33 8.96 -53.11
C ALA A 434 -5.24 8.07 -52.26
N VAL A 435 -5.09 6.75 -52.41
CA VAL A 435 -5.89 5.75 -51.72
C VAL A 435 -5.09 5.20 -50.55
N LYS A 436 -5.74 5.06 -49.40
CA LYS A 436 -5.16 4.42 -48.22
C LYS A 436 -5.24 2.91 -48.43
N ILE A 437 -4.10 2.24 -48.36
CA ILE A 437 -4.02 0.77 -48.35
C ILE A 437 -3.63 0.36 -46.95
N GLU A 438 -4.46 -0.45 -46.31
CA GLU A 438 -4.15 -1.05 -45.01
C GLU A 438 -3.08 -2.13 -45.18
N GLU A 439 -2.10 -2.11 -44.30
CA GLU A 439 -1.03 -3.11 -44.17
C GLU A 439 -1.11 -3.74 -42.77
N THR A 440 -0.43 -4.87 -42.58
CA THR A 440 -0.48 -5.63 -41.31
C THR A 440 -0.23 -4.75 -40.09
N CYS A 441 0.69 -3.78 -40.18
CA CYS A 441 1.08 -2.90 -39.08
C CYS A 441 0.89 -1.42 -39.35
N GLY A 442 -0.16 -1.08 -40.08
CA GLY A 442 -0.52 0.31 -40.35
C GLY A 442 -1.06 0.41 -41.75
N CYS A 443 -0.53 1.34 -42.53
CA CYS A 443 -1.05 1.60 -43.85
C CYS A 443 -0.02 2.36 -44.68
N ARG A 444 -0.29 2.45 -45.98
CA ARG A 444 0.44 3.33 -46.89
C ARG A 444 -0.51 4.06 -47.80
N TRP A 445 -0.12 5.24 -48.23
CA TRP A 445 -0.81 5.95 -49.29
C TRP A 445 -0.24 5.53 -50.64
N MET A 446 -1.12 5.18 -51.57
CA MET A 446 -0.74 4.82 -52.93
C MET A 446 -1.56 5.57 -53.95
N CYS A 447 -0.95 5.81 -55.11
CA CYS A 447 -1.68 6.27 -56.27
C CYS A 447 -2.28 5.08 -57.00
N PRO A 448 -3.59 5.09 -57.29
CA PRO A 448 -4.21 4.07 -58.12
C PRO A 448 -3.57 4.09 -59.52
N CYS A 449 -3.27 2.90 -60.05
CA CYS A 449 -2.64 2.69 -61.35
C CYS A 449 -3.60 3.00 -62.51
#